data_AF-A0A060C5T0-F1
#
_entry.id   AF-A0A060C5T0-F1
#
_cell.length_a   1.000
_cell.length_b   1.000
_cell.length_c   1.000
_cell.angle_alpha   90.00
_cell.angle_beta   90.00
_cell.angle_gamma   90.00
#
_symmetry.space_group_name_H-M   'P 1'
#
loop_
_entity.id
_entity.type
_entity.pdbx_description
1 polymer ?
#
loop_
_entity_poly.entity_id
_entity_poly.type
_entity_poly.pdbx_seq_one_letter_code
_entity_poly.pdbx_strand_id
1 'polypeptide(L)'
;MAFGYGLSVTPLQLANAYATLADHGAMHSPTFIKGADNPAKQIVAPQVADEIVHMLETVTEPGGTATRAQIANYSVAGKTGTAHRAIA
;
A
#
# COMPACT_ATOMS: atom_id res chain seq x y z
N MET A 1 17.61 1.54 -2.94
CA MET A 1 16.49 0.69 -2.46
C MET A 1 15.35 1.49 -1.84
N ALA A 2 15.59 2.37 -0.86
CA ALA A 2 14.52 3.01 -0.05
C ALA A 2 13.41 3.76 -0.81
N PHE A 3 13.63 4.17 -2.07
CA PHE A 3 12.62 4.83 -2.92
C PHE A 3 12.15 3.96 -4.11
N GLY A 4 12.40 2.64 -4.07
CA GLY A 4 11.87 1.67 -5.03
C GLY A 4 12.80 1.25 -6.18
N TYR A 5 13.98 1.87 -6.34
CA TYR A 5 14.99 1.42 -7.30
C TYR A 5 15.96 0.40 -6.69
N GLY A 6 16.34 -0.62 -7.48
CA GLY A 6 17.25 -1.69 -7.08
C GLY A 6 16.58 -2.91 -6.43
N LEU A 7 15.26 -2.98 -6.44
CA LEU A 7 14.44 -4.13 -6.03
C LEU A 7 13.31 -4.27 -7.05
N SER A 8 12.93 -5.52 -7.36
CA SER A 8 11.76 -5.83 -8.19
C SER A 8 10.75 -6.63 -7.38
N VAL A 9 9.47 -6.28 -7.49
CA VAL A 9 8.35 -6.98 -6.86
C VAL A 9 7.23 -7.17 -7.88
N THR A 10 6.42 -8.21 -7.70
CA THR A 10 5.22 -8.38 -8.53
C THR A 10 4.10 -7.44 -8.06
N PRO A 11 3.14 -7.08 -8.93
CA PRO A 11 1.98 -6.29 -8.52
C PRO A 11 1.19 -6.92 -7.37
N LEU A 12 1.09 -8.26 -7.32
CA LEU A 12 0.40 -8.97 -6.24
C LEU A 12 1.12 -8.83 -4.90
N GLN A 13 2.46 -8.90 -4.90
CA GLN A 13 3.26 -8.69 -3.69
C GLN A 13 3.10 -7.25 -3.18
N LEU A 14 3.11 -6.27 -4.10
CA LEU A 14 2.91 -4.86 -3.75
C LEU A 14 1.50 -4.64 -3.19
N ALA A 15 0.47 -5.18 -3.84
CA ALA A 15 -0.90 -5.08 -3.36
C ALA A 15 -1.06 -5.68 -1.95
N ASN A 16 -0.43 -6.83 -1.69
CA ASN A 16 -0.47 -7.45 -0.37
C ASN A 16 0.21 -6.59 0.72
N ALA A 17 1.31 -5.92 0.37
CA ALA A 17 1.98 -5.00 1.29
C ALA A 17 1.07 -3.81 1.66
N TYR A 18 0.36 -3.23 0.69
CA TYR A 18 -0.61 -2.16 0.98
C TYR A 18 -1.83 -2.66 1.76
N ALA A 19 -2.33 -3.85 1.45
CA ALA A 19 -3.43 -4.48 2.22
C ALA A 19 -3.03 -4.68 3.69
N THR A 20 -1.78 -5.04 3.94
CA THR A 20 -1.26 -5.17 5.31
C THR A 20 -1.31 -3.85 6.08
N LEU A 21 -0.99 -2.72 5.43
CA LEU A 21 -1.09 -1.40 6.06
C LEU A 21 -2.54 -1.02 6.34
N ALA A 22 -3.44 -1.33 5.40
CA ALA A 22 -4.88 -1.07 5.56
C ALA A 22 -5.52 -1.93 6.66
N ASP A 23 -4.94 -3.07 6.99
CA ASP A 23 -5.39 -3.99 8.05
C ASP A 23 -4.53 -3.87 9.32
N HIS A 24 -4.25 -2.63 9.75
CA HIS A 24 -3.54 -2.33 11.00
C HIS A 24 -2.20 -3.09 11.18
N GLY A 25 -1.49 -3.38 10.08
CA GLY A 25 -0.21 -4.08 10.09
C GLY A 25 -0.29 -5.62 10.11
N ALA A 26 -1.49 -6.19 9.97
CA ALA A 26 -1.71 -7.63 9.86
C ALA A 26 -1.58 -8.11 8.40
N MET A 27 -0.60 -8.97 8.14
CA MET A 27 -0.35 -9.51 6.81
C MET A 27 -1.07 -10.83 6.61
N HIS A 28 -1.90 -10.89 5.58
CA HIS A 28 -2.53 -12.11 5.10
C HIS A 28 -1.79 -12.70 3.90
N SER A 29 -1.89 -14.02 3.72
CA SER A 29 -1.52 -14.66 2.46
C SER A 29 -2.61 -14.41 1.41
N PRO A 30 -2.29 -13.85 0.22
CA PRO A 30 -3.28 -13.64 -0.82
C PRO A 30 -3.92 -14.95 -1.28
N THR A 31 -5.21 -14.91 -1.61
CA THR A 31 -5.96 -16.08 -2.09
C THR A 31 -6.92 -15.69 -3.21
N PHE A 32 -7.11 -16.61 -4.15
CA PHE A 32 -8.14 -16.51 -5.19
C PHE A 32 -9.44 -17.25 -4.80
N ILE A 33 -9.42 -17.95 -3.67
CA ILE A 33 -10.56 -18.72 -3.18
C ILE A 33 -11.39 -17.82 -2.27
N LYS A 34 -12.64 -17.56 -2.64
CA LYS A 34 -13.57 -16.77 -1.86
C LYS A 34 -13.82 -17.43 -0.50
N GLY A 35 -13.65 -16.67 0.58
CA GLY A 35 -13.87 -17.14 1.95
C GLY A 35 -12.74 -18.01 2.52
N ALA A 36 -11.63 -18.17 1.80
CA ALA A 36 -10.44 -18.74 2.40
C ALA A 36 -9.89 -17.76 3.43
N ASP A 37 -9.95 -18.15 4.70
CA ASP A 37 -9.41 -17.39 5.81
C ASP A 37 -7.99 -17.86 6.09
N ASN A 38 -7.01 -17.12 5.57
CA ASN A 38 -5.61 -17.39 5.80
C ASN A 38 -5.18 -16.68 7.09
N PRO A 39 -4.52 -17.37 8.03
CA PRO A 39 -4.12 -16.78 9.29
C PRO A 39 -3.21 -15.57 9.06
N ALA A 40 -3.53 -14.48 9.75
CA ALA A 40 -2.76 -13.26 9.68
C ALA A 40 -1.47 -13.35 10.50
N LYS A 41 -0.44 -12.64 10.06
CA LYS A 41 0.78 -12.40 10.83
C LYS A 41 0.94 -10.91 11.09
N GLN A 42 1.03 -10.50 12.36
CA GLN A 42 1.37 -9.13 12.70
C GLN A 42 2.82 -8.84 12.28
N ILE A 43 3.02 -7.91 11.34
CA ILE A 43 4.37 -7.55 10.87
C ILE A 43 4.72 -6.08 11.08
N VAL A 44 3.71 -5.22 11.24
CA VAL A 44 3.87 -3.80 11.63
C VAL A 44 3.02 -3.57 12.87
N ALA A 45 3.49 -2.78 13.84
CA ALA A 45 2.65 -2.43 14.99
C ALA A 45 1.40 -1.66 14.54
N PRO A 46 0.20 -1.93 15.09
CA PRO A 46 -1.04 -1.27 14.65
C PRO A 46 -0.95 0.26 14.60
N GLN A 47 -0.38 0.86 15.64
CA GLN A 47 -0.21 2.31 15.74
C GLN A 47 0.67 2.86 14.61
N VAL A 48 1.74 2.15 14.27
CA VAL A 48 2.66 2.54 13.19
C VAL A 48 1.98 2.40 11.82
N ALA A 49 1.19 1.35 11.62
CA ALA A 49 0.42 1.17 10.38
C ALA A 49 -0.59 2.31 10.20
N ASP A 50 -1.33 2.66 11.25
CA ASP A 50 -2.33 3.73 11.23
C ASP A 50 -1.69 5.11 10.96
N GLU A 51 -0.55 5.40 11.59
CA GLU A 51 0.24 6.61 11.32
C GLU A 51 0.70 6.67 9.86
N ILE A 52 1.17 5.55 9.29
CA ILE A 52 1.56 5.48 7.89
C ILE A 52 0.36 5.75 6.97
N VAL A 53 -0.80 5.16 7.26
CA VAL A 53 -2.02 5.38 6.48
C VAL A 53 -2.42 6.85 6.51
N HIS A 54 -2.43 7.50 7.68
CA HIS A 54 -2.72 8.93 7.80
C HIS A 54 -1.73 9.80 7.00
N MET A 55 -0.43 9.48 7.05
CA MET A 55 0.54 10.19 6.23
C MET A 55 0.28 9.99 4.72
N LEU A 56 -0.17 8.82 4.30
CA LEU A 56 -0.46 8.51 2.90
C LEU A 56 -1.76 9.16 2.38
N GLU A 57 -2.70 9.52 3.26
CA GLU A 57 -3.89 10.29 2.87
C GLU A 57 -3.52 11.66 2.32
N THR A 58 -2.53 12.33 2.93
CA THR A 58 -2.05 13.65 2.48
C THR A 58 -1.52 13.67 1.04
N VAL A 59 -1.19 12.51 0.47
CA VAL A 59 -0.69 12.37 -0.90
C VAL A 59 -1.81 12.61 -1.93
N THR A 60 -3.06 12.36 -1.58
CA THR A 60 -4.22 12.56 -2.46
C THR A 60 -4.93 13.89 -2.22
N GLU A 61 -4.59 14.59 -1.15
CA GLU A 61 -5.11 15.91 -0.81
C GLU A 61 -4.46 17.05 -1.62
N PRO A 62 -5.04 18.27 -1.64
CA PRO A 62 -4.42 19.43 -2.27
C PRO A 62 -2.99 19.66 -1.79
N GLY A 63 -2.03 19.70 -2.74
CA GLY A 63 -0.60 19.80 -2.44
C GLY A 63 0.15 18.45 -2.45
N GLY A 64 -0.57 17.33 -2.50
CA GLY A 64 -0.02 15.99 -2.68
C GLY A 64 0.34 15.67 -4.15
N THR A 65 0.96 14.51 -4.36
CA THR A 65 1.43 14.07 -5.69
C THR A 65 0.40 13.24 -6.47
N ALA A 66 -0.67 12.78 -5.83
CA ALA A 66 -1.68 11.90 -6.41
C ALA A 66 -3.10 12.47 -6.30
N THR A 67 -3.26 13.78 -6.42
CA THR A 67 -4.56 14.48 -6.25
C THR A 67 -5.68 13.95 -7.15
N ARG A 68 -5.35 13.39 -8.31
CA ARG A 68 -6.31 12.75 -9.23
C ARG A 68 -6.94 11.47 -8.69
N ALA A 69 -6.39 10.88 -7.64
CA ALA A 69 -6.92 9.68 -7.00
C ALA A 69 -7.96 10.00 -5.90
N GLN A 70 -8.22 11.28 -5.62
CA GLN A 70 -9.21 11.69 -4.63
C GLN A 70 -10.62 11.25 -5.04
N ILE A 71 -11.38 10.72 -4.08
CA ILE A 71 -12.79 10.39 -4.24
C ILE A 71 -13.60 11.31 -3.32
N ALA A 72 -14.61 11.98 -3.86
CA ALA A 72 -15.44 12.89 -3.08
C ALA A 72 -16.08 12.16 -1.89
N ASN A 73 -15.95 12.75 -0.70
CA ASN A 73 -16.47 12.24 0.59
C ASN A 73 -15.80 10.95 1.12
N TYR A 74 -14.64 10.55 0.60
CA TYR A 74 -13.84 9.44 1.12
C TYR A 74 -12.40 9.86 1.38
N SER A 75 -11.81 9.36 2.46
CA SER A 75 -10.35 9.41 2.65
C SER A 75 -9.68 8.37 1.76
N VAL A 76 -8.65 8.78 1.03
CA VAL A 76 -7.90 7.89 0.13
C VAL A 76 -6.41 7.97 0.47
N ALA A 77 -5.89 6.90 1.06
CA ALA A 77 -4.47 6.73 1.29
C ALA A 77 -3.81 6.09 0.06
N GLY A 78 -2.75 6.71 -0.46
CA GLY A 78 -2.07 6.16 -1.63
C GLY A 78 -0.71 6.75 -1.91
N LYS A 79 0.01 6.12 -2.86
CA LYS A 79 1.27 6.65 -3.40
C LYS A 79 1.33 6.39 -4.90
N THR A 80 1.91 7.35 -5.62
CA THR A 80 2.21 7.21 -7.04
C THR A 80 3.71 7.22 -7.27
N GLY A 81 4.14 6.55 -8.34
CA GLY A 81 5.53 6.47 -8.74
C GLY A 81 5.65 6.01 -10.17
N THR A 82 6.73 6.42 -10.83
CA THR A 82 7.07 5.96 -12.18
C THR A 82 8.54 5.56 -12.18
N ALA A 83 8.81 4.33 -12.60
CA ALA A 83 10.17 3.82 -12.75
C ALA A 83 10.53 3.77 -14.23
N HIS A 84 11.79 4.06 -14.56
CA HIS A 84 12.29 3.79 -15.91
C HIS A 84 12.29 2.29 -16.16
N ARG A 85 11.78 1.90 -17.33
CA ARG A 85 11.81 0.49 -17.74
C ARG A 85 13.27 0.09 -17.89
N ALA A 86 13.73 -0.82 -17.04
CA ALA A 86 15.02 -1.46 -17.23
C ALA A 86 14.97 -2.21 -18.57
N ILE A 87 15.80 -1.80 -19.51
CA ILE A 87 16.02 -2.50 -20.77
C ILE A 87 17.21 -3.42 -20.49
N ALA A 88 16.99 -4.73 -20.59
CA ALA A 88 18.07 -5.70 -20.68
C ALA A 88 18.55 -5.77 -22.14
#